data_AF-A0A832I3T7-F1
#
_entry.id   AF-A0A832I3T7-F1
#
_cell.length_a   1.000
_cell.length_b   1.000
_cell.length_c   1.000
_cell.angle_alpha   90.00
_cell.angle_beta   90.00
_cell.angle_gamma   90.00
#
_symmetry.space_group_name_H-M   'P 1'
#
loop_
_entity.id
_entity.type
_entity.pdbx_description
1 polymer ?
#
loop_
_entity_poly.entity_id
_entity_poly.type
_entity_poly.pdbx_seq_one_letter_code
_entity_poly.pdbx_strand_id
1 'polypeptide(L)'
;MPAGRGAFSGELGLIGLFDLGQLLMLNRATGVLSATDGPRRGALYFRDGRIVNAVDDERREGESAAYRIFTWRTGRFEFSPKPVTGDALIAEGTEGLMLEAARRMDEAALGDGRDGGEAGRLAERQDAMAALREEFHAATREARAGARATGGQTALALDALARADDRLLLRPGRPARVRLRGAWRDVRDAALDHAEYAEVRERLLGESAPGPQRACAVLPGGRRVIVECVAGPDGEALWLRPADLPPPPARRLVAAPEQMADLLAMERGMVLVGGEPERASRVLHALVADRLARRPGVLLLAGGDGAYRHAEGAGVLVEVAAEGLAAACAGLQPETLVLEHPAAPPGSLARLAGLRVLMAIAHAGEAEAAFEAWRAGLGRDDAARLDAWLEGAPALWVGALATEAEDDTLPVAVRSLRIGPAAGRVDEEAGPPPSAAPPALAA
;
A
#
# COMPACT_ATOMS: atom_id res chain seq x y z
N MET A 1 -22.33 12.32 5.16
CA MET A 1 -21.71 11.14 4.51
C MET A 1 -22.69 10.66 3.45
N PRO A 2 -22.35 10.63 2.15
CA PRO A 2 -23.25 10.04 1.17
C PRO A 2 -23.28 8.52 1.37
N ALA A 3 -24.49 7.95 1.43
CA ALA A 3 -24.68 6.50 1.44
C ALA A 3 -24.04 5.90 0.18
N GLY A 4 -23.26 4.83 0.35
CA GLY A 4 -22.65 4.13 -0.77
C GLY A 4 -23.73 3.57 -1.69
N ARG A 5 -23.54 3.71 -3.02
CA ARG A 5 -24.43 3.11 -4.02
C ARG A 5 -24.61 1.61 -3.73
N GLY A 6 -25.85 1.19 -3.46
CA GLY A 6 -26.21 -0.20 -3.17
C GLY A 6 -26.47 -0.53 -1.68
N ALA A 7 -26.42 0.44 -0.78
CA ALA A 7 -26.85 0.23 0.62
C ALA A 7 -28.38 0.17 0.75
N PHE A 8 -28.89 -0.68 1.63
CA PHE A 8 -30.31 -0.72 2.00
C PHE A 8 -30.45 -0.54 3.52
N SER A 9 -31.53 0.11 3.95
CA SER A 9 -31.72 0.52 5.35
C SER A 9 -33.18 0.43 5.77
N GLY A 10 -33.44 0.21 7.05
CA GLY A 10 -34.80 0.10 7.58
C GLY A 10 -34.84 0.24 9.10
N GLU A 11 -36.03 0.07 9.67
CA GLU A 11 -36.25 0.18 11.12
C GLU A 11 -36.36 -1.22 11.77
N LEU A 12 -35.68 -1.38 12.90
CA LEU A 12 -35.79 -2.55 13.76
C LEU A 12 -37.09 -2.47 14.55
N GLY A 13 -37.85 -3.55 14.54
CA GLY A 13 -39.16 -3.66 15.21
C GLY A 13 -40.09 -4.57 14.41
N LEU A 14 -40.31 -4.24 13.14
CA LEU A 14 -41.10 -5.06 12.21
C LEU A 14 -40.25 -6.24 11.66
N ILE A 15 -38.97 -5.97 11.37
CA ILE A 15 -37.98 -6.95 10.92
C ILE A 15 -36.87 -7.01 11.97
N GLY A 16 -36.56 -8.21 12.46
CA GLY A 16 -35.52 -8.42 13.47
C GLY A 16 -34.12 -8.55 12.87
N LEU A 17 -33.08 -8.35 13.70
CA LEU A 17 -31.69 -8.61 13.29
C LEU A 17 -31.43 -10.08 12.92
N PHE A 18 -32.22 -11.00 13.48
CA PHE A 18 -32.21 -12.41 13.08
C PHE A 18 -32.71 -12.61 11.65
N ASP A 19 -33.82 -12.00 11.29
CA ASP A 19 -34.37 -12.08 9.94
C ASP A 19 -33.38 -11.50 8.92
N LEU A 20 -32.74 -10.38 9.26
CA LEU A 20 -31.67 -9.77 8.45
C LEU A 20 -30.45 -10.68 8.33
N GLY A 21 -30.02 -11.30 9.42
CA GLY A 21 -28.93 -12.28 9.44
C GLY A 21 -29.21 -13.46 8.51
N GLN A 22 -30.42 -14.04 8.58
CA GLN A 22 -30.85 -15.12 7.69
C GLN A 22 -30.90 -14.68 6.23
N LEU A 23 -31.45 -13.50 5.94
CA LEU A 23 -31.53 -12.97 4.59
C LEU A 23 -30.12 -12.79 3.99
N LEU A 24 -29.19 -12.20 4.74
CA LEU A 24 -27.81 -11.99 4.29
C LEU A 24 -27.04 -13.30 4.13
N MET A 25 -27.29 -14.27 4.99
CA MET A 25 -26.72 -15.62 4.92
C MET A 25 -27.19 -16.36 3.66
N LEU A 26 -28.50 -16.44 3.43
CA LEU A 26 -29.10 -17.15 2.28
C LEU A 26 -28.65 -16.54 0.94
N ASN A 27 -28.46 -15.22 0.90
CA ASN A 27 -28.00 -14.52 -0.29
C ASN A 27 -26.47 -14.49 -0.44
N ARG A 28 -25.72 -15.11 0.49
CA ARG A 28 -24.24 -15.10 0.52
C ARG A 28 -23.65 -13.68 0.45
N ALA A 29 -24.29 -12.75 1.15
CA ALA A 29 -23.91 -11.34 1.10
C ALA A 29 -22.54 -11.10 1.75
N THR A 30 -21.77 -10.16 1.19
CA THR A 30 -20.52 -9.65 1.77
C THR A 30 -20.65 -8.15 2.02
N GLY A 31 -20.39 -7.70 3.24
CA GLY A 31 -20.58 -6.32 3.64
C GLY A 31 -20.69 -6.13 5.14
N VAL A 32 -21.12 -4.94 5.57
CA VAL A 32 -21.29 -4.61 6.99
C VAL A 32 -22.73 -4.23 7.25
N LEU A 33 -23.36 -4.95 8.18
CA LEU A 33 -24.67 -4.61 8.74
C LEU A 33 -24.46 -3.75 9.99
N SER A 34 -24.79 -2.47 9.89
CA SER A 34 -24.76 -1.54 11.02
C SER A 34 -26.14 -1.50 11.66
N ALA A 35 -26.20 -1.57 12.98
CA ALA A 35 -27.41 -1.38 13.77
C ALA A 35 -27.21 -0.22 14.74
N THR A 36 -28.25 0.59 14.95
CA THR A 36 -28.25 1.69 15.92
C THR A 36 -29.56 1.70 16.70
N ASP A 37 -29.47 1.78 18.03
CA ASP A 37 -30.64 1.89 18.92
C ASP A 37 -30.38 2.95 19.98
N GLY A 38 -30.91 4.16 19.76
CA GLY A 38 -30.58 5.34 20.56
C GLY A 38 -29.07 5.64 20.57
N PRO A 39 -28.39 5.63 21.73
CA PRO A 39 -26.95 5.84 21.82
C PRO A 39 -26.13 4.60 21.44
N ARG A 40 -26.74 3.41 21.37
CA ARG A 40 -26.04 2.15 21.10
C ARG A 40 -25.77 2.00 19.60
N ARG A 41 -24.57 1.54 19.25
CA ARG A 41 -24.16 1.28 17.86
C ARG A 41 -23.43 -0.04 17.76
N GLY A 42 -23.81 -0.86 16.79
CA GLY A 42 -23.23 -2.18 16.59
C GLY A 42 -23.00 -2.43 15.11
N ALA A 43 -22.04 -3.28 14.79
CA ALA A 43 -21.74 -3.70 13.43
C ALA A 43 -21.50 -5.21 13.36
N LEU A 44 -22.13 -5.88 12.39
CA LEU A 44 -21.88 -7.26 12.04
C LEU A 44 -21.21 -7.32 10.67
N TYR A 45 -20.09 -8.03 10.59
CA TYR A 45 -19.27 -8.12 9.38
C TYR A 45 -19.54 -9.44 8.67
N PHE A 46 -20.08 -9.37 7.46
CA PHE A 46 -20.45 -10.53 6.65
C PHE A 46 -19.44 -10.76 5.52
N ARG A 47 -19.06 -12.02 5.31
CA ARG A 47 -18.24 -12.50 4.19
C ARG A 47 -18.85 -13.78 3.64
N ASP A 48 -19.31 -13.75 2.39
CA ASP A 48 -20.00 -14.87 1.72
C ASP A 48 -21.17 -15.45 2.56
N GLY A 49 -21.96 -14.57 3.20
CA GLY A 49 -23.06 -14.96 4.09
C GLY A 49 -22.63 -15.40 5.50
N ARG A 50 -21.33 -15.43 5.79
CA ARG A 50 -20.79 -15.78 7.11
C ARG A 50 -20.51 -14.54 7.95
N ILE A 51 -20.95 -14.52 9.21
CA ILE A 51 -20.56 -13.48 10.17
C ILE A 51 -19.14 -13.79 10.63
N VAL A 52 -18.16 -12.99 10.22
CA VAL A 52 -16.73 -13.22 10.51
C VAL A 52 -16.21 -12.37 11.67
N ASN A 53 -16.88 -11.26 11.98
CA ASN A 53 -16.61 -10.43 13.14
C ASN A 53 -17.88 -9.65 13.52
N ALA A 54 -17.92 -9.14 14.74
CA ALA A 54 -18.94 -8.23 15.24
C ALA A 54 -18.29 -7.20 16.15
N VAL A 55 -18.77 -5.97 16.17
CA VAL A 55 -18.29 -4.89 17.05
C VAL A 55 -19.48 -4.23 17.71
N ASP A 56 -19.51 -4.21 19.04
CA ASP A 56 -20.59 -3.60 19.81
C ASP A 56 -20.31 -2.13 20.18
N ASP A 57 -21.23 -1.54 20.94
CA ASP A 57 -21.20 -0.13 21.34
C ASP A 57 -20.05 0.22 22.30
N GLU A 58 -19.50 -0.80 22.97
CA GLU A 58 -18.34 -0.70 23.86
C GLU A 58 -17.03 -1.02 23.12
N ARG A 59 -17.08 -1.17 21.79
CA ARG A 59 -15.97 -1.58 20.92
C ARG A 59 -15.39 -2.96 21.26
N ARG A 60 -16.19 -3.84 21.86
CA ARG A 60 -15.80 -5.25 22.01
C ARG A 60 -16.02 -5.96 20.69
N GLU A 61 -15.14 -6.91 20.39
CA GLU A 61 -15.17 -7.64 19.11
C GLU A 61 -15.52 -9.13 19.30
N GLY A 62 -15.88 -9.79 18.20
CA GLY A 62 -16.12 -11.23 18.14
C GLY A 62 -17.51 -11.68 18.60
N GLU A 63 -17.64 -12.95 18.96
CA GLU A 63 -18.93 -13.62 19.22
C GLU A 63 -19.75 -12.93 20.32
N SER A 64 -19.08 -12.49 21.39
CA SER A 64 -19.73 -11.81 22.51
C SER A 64 -20.41 -10.49 22.09
N ALA A 65 -19.81 -9.77 21.15
CA ALA A 65 -20.39 -8.56 20.58
C ALA A 65 -21.59 -8.91 19.68
N ALA A 66 -21.47 -9.98 18.88
CA ALA A 66 -22.57 -10.45 18.03
C ALA A 66 -23.82 -10.80 18.86
N TYR A 67 -23.65 -11.55 19.95
CA TYR A 67 -24.76 -11.92 20.84
C TYR A 67 -25.47 -10.69 21.39
N ARG A 68 -24.73 -9.67 21.84
CA ARG A 68 -25.31 -8.42 22.35
C ARG A 68 -26.10 -7.69 21.28
N ILE A 69 -25.56 -7.58 20.06
CA ILE A 69 -26.23 -6.89 18.96
C ILE A 69 -27.54 -7.60 18.59
N PHE A 70 -27.55 -8.93 18.52
CA PHE A 70 -28.77 -9.70 18.21
C PHE A 70 -29.91 -9.50 19.22
N THR A 71 -29.64 -9.03 20.43
CA THR A 71 -30.69 -8.71 21.42
C THR A 71 -31.49 -7.44 21.12
N TRP A 72 -31.07 -6.63 20.14
CA TRP A 72 -31.70 -5.33 19.89
C TRP A 72 -32.99 -5.49 19.09
N ARG A 73 -34.10 -5.02 19.68
CA ARG A 73 -35.46 -5.15 19.13
C ARG A 73 -35.98 -3.87 18.47
N THR A 74 -35.36 -2.73 18.75
CA THR A 74 -35.73 -1.40 18.24
C THR A 74 -34.51 -0.72 17.63
N GLY A 75 -34.74 0.31 16.81
CA GLY A 75 -33.67 1.11 16.22
C GLY A 75 -33.69 1.15 14.69
N ARG A 76 -32.54 1.42 14.09
CA ARG A 76 -32.34 1.46 12.63
C ARG A 76 -31.23 0.50 12.25
N PHE A 77 -31.36 -0.12 11.09
CA PHE A 77 -30.29 -0.88 10.47
C PHE A 77 -29.92 -0.32 9.10
N GLU A 78 -28.68 -0.52 8.71
CA GLU A 78 -28.17 -0.20 7.38
C GLU A 78 -27.16 -1.28 6.98
N PHE A 79 -27.36 -1.90 5.83
CA PHE A 79 -26.37 -2.79 5.25
C PHE A 79 -25.62 -2.07 4.14
N SER A 80 -24.29 -2.09 4.22
CA SER A 80 -23.40 -1.54 3.22
C SER A 80 -22.61 -2.67 2.54
N PRO A 81 -22.86 -2.95 1.24
CA PRO A 81 -22.06 -3.91 0.48
C PRO A 81 -20.66 -3.36 0.26
N LYS A 82 -19.66 -3.96 0.90
CA LYS A 82 -18.25 -3.58 0.76
C LYS A 82 -17.33 -4.75 1.08
N PRO A 83 -16.10 -4.78 0.55
CA PRO A 83 -15.11 -5.76 0.96
C PRO A 83 -14.87 -5.69 2.47
N VAL A 84 -14.94 -6.83 3.14
CA VAL A 84 -14.65 -6.96 4.57
C VAL A 84 -13.20 -7.39 4.74
N THR A 85 -12.32 -6.44 5.08
CA THR A 85 -10.92 -6.66 5.44
C THR A 85 -10.76 -6.68 6.96
N GLY A 86 -9.91 -7.58 7.49
CA GLY A 86 -9.70 -7.76 8.94
C GLY A 86 -9.77 -9.22 9.40
N ASP A 87 -9.43 -9.42 10.67
CA ASP A 87 -9.35 -10.73 11.32
C ASP A 87 -10.74 -11.38 11.45
N ALA A 88 -10.81 -12.68 11.18
CA ALA A 88 -12.01 -13.48 11.36
C ALA A 88 -12.02 -14.01 12.81
N LEU A 89 -12.64 -13.25 13.71
CA LEU A 89 -12.69 -13.54 15.15
C LEU A 89 -13.84 -14.47 15.55
N ILE A 90 -14.79 -14.70 14.64
CA ILE A 90 -15.92 -15.63 14.83
C ILE A 90 -15.66 -16.86 13.97
N ALA A 91 -15.42 -18.00 14.63
CA ALA A 91 -15.13 -19.27 13.97
C ALA A 91 -16.41 -20.08 13.68
N GLU A 92 -17.47 -19.85 14.45
CA GLU A 92 -18.75 -20.52 14.30
C GLU A 92 -19.47 -20.09 13.01
N GLY A 93 -20.27 -20.98 12.42
CA GLY A 93 -21.15 -20.63 11.31
C GLY A 93 -22.26 -19.68 11.75
N THR A 94 -22.71 -18.79 10.84
CA THR A 94 -23.78 -17.81 11.11
C THR A 94 -25.01 -18.44 11.77
N GLU A 95 -25.43 -19.63 11.33
CA GLU A 95 -26.56 -20.34 11.93
C GLU A 95 -26.31 -20.73 13.39
N GLY A 96 -25.13 -21.26 13.71
CA GLY A 96 -24.75 -21.63 15.08
C GLY A 96 -24.69 -20.42 15.98
N LEU A 97 -24.04 -19.34 15.52
CA LEU A 97 -23.95 -18.07 16.23
C LEU A 97 -25.33 -17.50 16.55
N MET A 98 -26.27 -17.58 15.60
CA MET A 98 -27.64 -17.11 15.80
C MET A 98 -28.42 -18.03 16.76
N LEU A 99 -28.31 -19.35 16.63
CA LEU A 99 -28.95 -20.29 17.55
C LEU A 99 -28.46 -20.11 18.99
N GLU A 100 -27.16 -19.91 19.18
CA GLU A 100 -26.58 -19.62 20.49
C GLU A 100 -27.01 -18.24 21.03
N ALA A 101 -27.13 -17.23 20.15
CA ALA A 101 -27.71 -15.93 20.53
C ALA A 101 -29.15 -16.08 21.03
N ALA A 102 -29.96 -16.88 20.34
CA ALA A 102 -31.35 -17.15 20.72
C ALA A 102 -31.43 -17.90 22.05
N ARG A 103 -30.61 -18.95 22.24
CA ARG A 103 -30.54 -19.69 23.51
C ARG A 103 -30.23 -18.76 24.70
N ARG A 104 -29.24 -17.86 24.54
CA ARG A 104 -28.88 -16.87 25.57
C ARG A 104 -29.99 -15.86 25.84
N MET A 105 -30.74 -15.48 24.81
CA MET A 105 -31.89 -14.58 24.96
C MET A 105 -33.03 -15.26 25.73
N ASP A 106 -33.34 -16.52 25.42
CA ASP A 106 -34.37 -17.28 26.11
C ASP A 106 -34.00 -17.54 27.58
N GLU A 107 -32.72 -17.85 27.85
CA GLU A 107 -32.18 -17.99 29.21
C GLU A 107 -32.26 -16.68 30.01
N ALA A 108 -32.09 -15.53 29.34
CA ALA A 108 -32.25 -14.21 29.95
C ALA A 108 -33.73 -13.77 30.07
N ALA A 109 -34.65 -14.37 29.30
CA ALA A 109 -36.06 -13.99 29.21
C ALA A 109 -37.01 -14.78 30.14
N LEU A 110 -36.51 -15.76 30.90
CA LEU A 110 -37.27 -16.55 31.90
C LEU A 110 -37.86 -15.73 33.08
N GLY A 111 -37.98 -14.40 32.95
CA GLY A 111 -38.51 -13.48 33.95
C GLY A 111 -39.63 -12.53 33.50
N ASP A 112 -40.08 -12.53 32.24
CA ASP A 112 -41.23 -11.70 31.86
C ASP A 112 -42.04 -12.35 30.73
N GLY A 113 -43.18 -12.92 31.11
CA GLY A 113 -44.14 -13.46 30.16
C GLY A 113 -45.11 -12.37 29.71
N ARG A 114 -45.36 -12.27 28.40
CA ARG A 114 -46.68 -11.94 27.85
C ARG A 114 -46.78 -12.16 26.33
N ASP A 115 -47.85 -12.88 26.01
CA ASP A 115 -48.45 -13.12 24.71
C ASP A 115 -48.95 -11.84 23.99
N GLY A 116 -49.12 -11.99 22.68
CA GLY A 116 -50.34 -11.52 22.04
C GLY A 116 -50.14 -10.89 20.66
N GLY A 117 -50.67 -11.53 19.61
CA GLY A 117 -50.94 -10.92 18.29
C GLY A 117 -50.14 -11.49 17.11
N GLU A 118 -50.22 -12.80 16.85
CA GLU A 118 -49.33 -13.46 15.88
C GLU A 118 -49.82 -13.45 14.43
N ALA A 119 -51.13 -13.46 14.15
CA ALA A 119 -51.63 -13.62 12.78
C ALA A 119 -51.56 -12.33 11.93
N GLY A 120 -51.89 -11.16 12.49
CA GLY A 120 -51.83 -9.88 11.77
C GLY A 120 -50.40 -9.38 11.56
N ARG A 121 -49.53 -9.53 12.58
CA ARG A 121 -48.11 -9.21 12.47
C ARG A 121 -47.37 -10.12 11.49
N LEU A 122 -47.82 -11.36 11.29
CA LEU A 122 -47.18 -12.27 10.35
C LEU A 122 -47.37 -11.81 8.90
N ALA A 123 -48.55 -11.32 8.53
CA ALA A 123 -48.82 -10.79 7.19
C ALA A 123 -48.02 -9.50 6.94
N GLU A 124 -48.08 -8.54 7.86
CA GLU A 124 -47.30 -7.29 7.78
C GLU A 124 -45.78 -7.56 7.75
N ARG A 125 -45.32 -8.57 8.51
CA ARG A 125 -43.91 -9.01 8.49
C ARG A 125 -43.55 -9.73 7.20
N GLN A 126 -44.45 -10.52 6.61
CA GLN A 126 -44.25 -11.17 5.31
C GLN A 126 -44.15 -10.14 4.18
N ASP A 127 -45.04 -9.14 4.17
CA ASP A 127 -45.04 -8.06 3.18
C ASP A 127 -43.79 -7.18 3.32
N ALA A 128 -43.40 -6.83 4.55
CA ALA A 128 -42.17 -6.10 4.80
C ALA A 128 -40.93 -6.89 4.41
N MET A 129 -40.90 -8.21 4.64
CA MET A 129 -39.82 -9.07 4.21
C MET A 129 -39.75 -9.20 2.69
N ALA A 130 -40.90 -9.27 2.02
CA ALA A 130 -40.97 -9.30 0.56
C ALA A 130 -40.46 -7.99 -0.05
N ALA A 131 -40.89 -6.84 0.49
CA ALA A 131 -40.44 -5.53 0.04
C ALA A 131 -38.93 -5.35 0.26
N LEU A 132 -38.43 -5.74 1.44
CA LEU A 132 -37.00 -5.68 1.76
C LEU A 132 -36.19 -6.60 0.85
N ARG A 133 -36.72 -7.79 0.52
CA ARG A 133 -36.06 -8.74 -0.39
C ARG A 133 -36.03 -8.21 -1.82
N GLU A 134 -37.09 -7.53 -2.27
CA GLU A 134 -37.11 -6.87 -3.58
C GLU A 134 -36.13 -5.70 -3.64
N GLU A 135 -36.08 -4.86 -2.60
CA GLU A 135 -35.12 -3.77 -2.47
C GLU A 135 -33.68 -4.29 -2.40
N PHE A 136 -33.44 -5.38 -1.67
CA PHE A 136 -32.16 -6.09 -1.65
C PHE A 136 -31.80 -6.63 -3.03
N HIS A 137 -32.74 -7.27 -3.74
CA HIS A 137 -32.52 -7.76 -5.10
C HIS A 137 -32.34 -6.62 -6.11
N ALA A 138 -32.93 -5.44 -5.90
CA ALA A 138 -32.70 -4.26 -6.70
C ALA A 138 -31.31 -3.67 -6.43
N ALA A 139 -30.96 -3.43 -5.16
CA ALA A 139 -29.65 -2.95 -4.74
C ALA A 139 -28.52 -3.91 -5.14
N THR A 140 -28.73 -5.22 -5.04
CA THR A 140 -27.77 -6.22 -5.55
C THR A 140 -27.78 -6.35 -7.06
N ARG A 141 -28.90 -6.11 -7.77
CA ARG A 141 -28.89 -6.01 -9.24
C ARG A 141 -28.18 -4.75 -9.72
N GLU A 142 -28.32 -3.62 -9.06
CA GLU A 142 -27.58 -2.39 -9.34
C GLU A 142 -26.10 -2.53 -8.98
N ALA A 143 -25.79 -3.16 -7.85
CA ALA A 143 -24.42 -3.52 -7.50
C ALA A 143 -23.83 -4.59 -8.43
N ARG A 144 -24.63 -5.53 -8.96
CA ARG A 144 -24.22 -6.54 -9.97
C ARG A 144 -24.18 -6.01 -11.39
N ALA A 145 -25.00 -5.03 -11.74
CA ALA A 145 -24.96 -4.32 -13.02
C ALA A 145 -23.76 -3.35 -13.03
N GLY A 146 -23.53 -2.69 -11.89
CA GLY A 146 -22.26 -2.09 -11.53
C GLY A 146 -21.12 -3.10 -11.67
N ALA A 147 -21.19 -4.27 -11.01
CA ALA A 147 -20.20 -5.35 -11.08
C ALA A 147 -20.10 -6.08 -12.43
N ARG A 148 -21.02 -5.89 -13.37
CA ARG A 148 -20.89 -6.32 -14.76
C ARG A 148 -20.12 -5.28 -15.57
N ALA A 149 -20.29 -3.98 -15.28
CA ALA A 149 -19.40 -2.93 -15.76
C ALA A 149 -18.02 -2.94 -15.06
N THR A 150 -17.93 -3.44 -13.83
CA THR A 150 -16.67 -3.75 -13.10
C THR A 150 -16.24 -5.21 -13.26
N GLY A 151 -16.92 -6.03 -14.06
CA GLY A 151 -16.63 -7.46 -14.22
C GLY A 151 -15.27 -7.72 -14.86
N GLY A 152 -14.79 -6.77 -15.65
CA GLY A 152 -13.43 -6.74 -16.16
C GLY A 152 -12.37 -6.25 -15.15
N GLN A 153 -12.72 -5.71 -13.98
CA GLN A 153 -11.76 -5.19 -12.99
C GLN A 153 -11.53 -6.11 -11.80
N THR A 154 -12.60 -6.70 -11.25
CA THR A 154 -12.49 -7.69 -10.17
C THR A 154 -11.73 -8.94 -10.62
N ALA A 155 -11.78 -9.25 -11.93
CA ALA A 155 -11.03 -10.34 -12.56
C ALA A 155 -9.54 -10.02 -12.85
N LEU A 156 -9.10 -8.76 -12.70
CA LEU A 156 -7.74 -8.32 -13.03
C LEU A 156 -6.89 -7.96 -11.80
N ALA A 157 -7.42 -8.17 -10.59
CA ALA A 157 -6.72 -7.90 -9.32
C ALA A 157 -6.10 -6.50 -9.24
N LEU A 158 -6.70 -5.51 -9.91
CA LEU A 158 -6.27 -4.11 -9.84
C LEU A 158 -6.27 -3.60 -8.38
N ASP A 159 -7.21 -4.09 -7.58
CA ASP A 159 -7.31 -3.80 -6.14
C ASP A 159 -6.20 -4.46 -5.30
N ALA A 160 -5.48 -5.44 -5.83
CA ALA A 160 -4.43 -6.14 -5.10
C ALA A 160 -3.09 -5.37 -5.10
N LEU A 161 -2.92 -4.37 -5.96
CA LEU A 161 -1.66 -3.61 -6.11
C LEU A 161 -1.44 -2.65 -4.92
N ALA A 162 -0.96 -3.18 -3.80
CA ALA A 162 -0.84 -2.49 -2.53
C ALA A 162 0.54 -1.89 -2.27
N ARG A 163 1.57 -2.34 -2.97
CA ARG A 163 2.95 -1.88 -2.80
C ARG A 163 3.48 -1.25 -4.09
N ALA A 164 4.42 -0.32 -3.94
CA ALA A 164 5.05 0.37 -5.06
C ALA A 164 5.75 -0.56 -6.06
N ASP A 165 6.14 -1.77 -5.64
CA ASP A 165 6.75 -2.81 -6.48
C ASP A 165 5.74 -3.76 -7.14
N ASP A 166 4.46 -3.69 -6.77
CA ASP A 166 3.44 -4.53 -7.37
C ASP A 166 3.22 -4.14 -8.84
N ARG A 167 3.04 -5.13 -9.71
CA ARG A 167 2.85 -4.93 -11.15
C ARG A 167 1.65 -5.72 -11.64
N LEU A 168 0.92 -5.18 -12.61
CA LEU A 168 -0.07 -5.93 -13.37
C LEU A 168 0.27 -5.84 -14.86
N LEU A 169 0.36 -6.99 -15.50
CA LEU A 169 0.65 -7.14 -16.91
C LEU A 169 -0.59 -7.67 -17.63
N LEU A 170 -1.08 -6.90 -18.60
CA LEU A 170 -2.20 -7.28 -19.46
C LEU A 170 -1.71 -7.41 -20.90
N ARG A 171 -2.03 -8.52 -21.53
CA ARG A 171 -1.70 -8.80 -22.93
C ARG A 171 -2.89 -9.48 -23.62
N PRO A 172 -3.22 -9.09 -24.86
CA PRO A 172 -4.23 -9.80 -25.62
C PRO A 172 -3.79 -11.26 -25.86
N GLY A 173 -4.74 -12.18 -25.75
CA GLY A 173 -4.54 -13.63 -25.92
C GLY A 173 -3.80 -14.33 -24.78
N ARG A 174 -3.48 -13.66 -23.66
CA ARG A 174 -2.74 -14.26 -22.53
C ARG A 174 -3.47 -14.03 -21.20
N PRO A 175 -3.29 -14.91 -20.20
CA PRO A 175 -3.76 -14.64 -18.86
C PRO A 175 -3.17 -13.34 -18.30
N ALA A 176 -4.00 -12.57 -17.57
CA ALA A 176 -3.52 -11.43 -16.82
C ALA A 176 -2.58 -11.89 -15.72
N ARG A 177 -1.41 -11.25 -15.61
CA ARG A 177 -0.41 -11.63 -14.61
C ARG A 177 -0.18 -10.50 -13.63
N VAL A 178 -0.17 -10.81 -12.35
CA VAL A 178 0.15 -9.86 -11.28
C VAL A 178 1.46 -10.27 -10.62
N ARG A 179 2.35 -9.31 -10.40
CA ARG A 179 3.52 -9.46 -9.53
C ARG A 179 3.13 -8.85 -8.19
N LEU A 180 2.98 -9.68 -7.17
CA LEU A 180 2.74 -9.24 -5.80
C LEU A 180 3.93 -9.63 -4.95
N ARG A 181 4.51 -8.66 -4.22
CA ARG A 181 5.65 -8.90 -3.33
C ARG A 181 6.78 -9.67 -4.04
N GLY A 182 7.13 -9.22 -5.24
CA GLY A 182 8.19 -9.84 -6.06
C GLY A 182 7.80 -11.09 -6.86
N ALA A 183 6.68 -11.76 -6.54
CA ALA A 183 6.29 -13.04 -7.18
C ALA A 183 5.18 -12.86 -8.23
N TRP A 184 5.39 -13.41 -9.43
CA TRP A 184 4.39 -13.44 -10.50
C TRP A 184 3.36 -14.54 -10.30
N ARG A 185 2.09 -14.20 -10.48
CA ARG A 185 0.94 -15.10 -10.41
C ARG A 185 -0.04 -14.75 -11.51
N ASP A 186 -0.77 -15.75 -11.97
CA ASP A 186 -1.86 -15.52 -12.91
C ASP A 186 -3.09 -15.11 -12.09
N VAL A 187 -3.75 -14.04 -12.51
CA VAL A 187 -4.93 -13.52 -11.81
C VAL A 187 -6.14 -14.42 -12.07
N ARG A 188 -6.20 -14.98 -13.27
CA ARG A 188 -7.22 -15.92 -13.73
C ARG A 188 -6.59 -16.91 -14.70
N ASP A 189 -7.13 -18.13 -14.77
CA ASP A 189 -6.65 -19.17 -15.67
C ASP A 189 -6.98 -18.86 -17.16
N ALA A 190 -8.06 -18.10 -17.39
CA ALA A 190 -8.53 -17.76 -18.73
C ALA A 190 -7.70 -16.63 -19.37
N ALA A 191 -7.33 -16.82 -20.65
CA ALA A 191 -6.69 -15.78 -21.44
C ALA A 191 -7.57 -14.54 -21.58
N LEU A 192 -6.97 -13.36 -21.61
CA LEU A 192 -7.63 -12.10 -21.93
C LEU A 192 -7.88 -12.04 -23.42
N ASP A 193 -9.13 -12.03 -23.86
CA ASP A 193 -9.40 -11.91 -25.29
C ASP A 193 -9.11 -10.49 -25.80
N HIS A 194 -9.13 -10.31 -27.12
CA HIS A 194 -8.78 -9.02 -27.73
C HIS A 194 -9.83 -7.93 -27.44
N ALA A 195 -11.10 -8.29 -27.28
CA ALA A 195 -12.17 -7.34 -27.01
C ALA A 195 -12.12 -6.88 -25.55
N GLU A 196 -11.92 -7.81 -24.60
CA GLU A 196 -11.70 -7.52 -23.18
C GLU A 196 -10.45 -6.64 -22.99
N TYR A 197 -9.36 -6.94 -23.69
CA TYR A 197 -8.15 -6.10 -23.64
C TYR A 197 -8.43 -4.69 -24.17
N ALA A 198 -9.11 -4.55 -25.31
CA ALA A 198 -9.44 -3.27 -25.90
C ALA A 198 -10.32 -2.42 -24.96
N GLU A 199 -11.33 -3.03 -24.32
CA GLU A 199 -12.20 -2.36 -23.36
C GLU A 199 -11.42 -1.84 -22.14
N VAL A 200 -10.52 -2.67 -21.58
CA VAL A 200 -9.69 -2.27 -20.44
C VAL A 200 -8.73 -1.15 -20.83
N ARG A 201 -8.12 -1.24 -22.02
CA ARG A 201 -7.22 -0.23 -22.56
C ARG A 201 -7.93 1.11 -22.74
N GLU A 202 -9.06 1.13 -23.42
CA GLU A 202 -9.86 2.35 -23.64
C GLU A 202 -10.29 2.99 -22.32
N ARG A 203 -10.72 2.19 -21.35
CA ARG A 203 -11.09 2.71 -20.03
C ARG A 203 -9.91 3.35 -19.28
N LEU A 204 -8.71 2.79 -19.41
CA LEU A 204 -7.53 3.28 -18.69
C LEU A 204 -6.84 4.45 -19.40
N LEU A 205 -6.90 4.50 -20.73
CA LEU A 205 -6.10 5.41 -21.56
C LEU A 205 -6.95 6.35 -22.43
N GLY A 206 -8.28 6.20 -22.40
CA GLY A 206 -9.21 6.89 -23.29
C GLY A 206 -9.05 6.45 -24.76
N GLU A 207 -9.53 7.29 -25.67
CA GLU A 207 -9.39 7.15 -27.14
C GLU A 207 -7.96 7.44 -27.64
N SER A 208 -6.94 6.97 -26.92
CA SER A 208 -5.54 7.18 -27.30
C SER A 208 -5.08 6.10 -28.27
N ALA A 209 -4.37 6.48 -29.33
CA ALA A 209 -3.86 5.54 -30.34
C ALA A 209 -2.93 4.46 -29.71
N PRO A 210 -2.89 3.24 -30.29
CA PRO A 210 -1.92 2.21 -29.90
C PRO A 210 -0.48 2.68 -30.02
N GLY A 211 0.37 2.34 -29.03
CA GLY A 211 1.78 2.74 -29.04
C GLY A 211 2.34 3.07 -27.66
N PRO A 212 3.65 3.37 -27.57
CA PRO A 212 4.31 3.69 -26.31
C PRO A 212 3.74 4.99 -25.73
N GLN A 213 3.07 4.87 -24.60
CA GLN A 213 2.47 5.98 -23.88
C GLN A 213 2.43 5.67 -22.38
N ARG A 214 2.53 6.72 -21.56
CA ARG A 214 2.39 6.66 -20.11
C ARG A 214 1.25 7.57 -19.69
N ALA A 215 0.31 7.03 -18.92
CA ALA A 215 -0.82 7.79 -18.38
C ALA A 215 -1.06 7.43 -16.92
N CYS A 216 -1.71 8.34 -16.20
CA CYS A 216 -2.23 8.06 -14.86
C CYS A 216 -3.75 7.86 -14.95
N ALA A 217 -4.22 6.67 -14.59
CA ALA A 217 -5.63 6.31 -14.60
C ALA A 217 -6.18 6.26 -13.17
N VAL A 218 -7.45 6.65 -13.03
CA VAL A 218 -8.18 6.55 -11.76
C VAL A 218 -9.11 5.34 -11.83
N LEU A 219 -8.89 4.39 -10.93
CA LEU A 219 -9.73 3.21 -10.77
C LEU A 219 -10.98 3.53 -9.94
N PRO A 220 -12.06 2.74 -10.06
CA PRO A 220 -13.18 2.76 -9.13
C PRO A 220 -12.69 2.67 -7.68
N GLY A 221 -13.22 3.52 -6.79
CA GLY A 221 -12.70 3.67 -5.43
C GLY A 221 -11.62 4.75 -5.27
N GLY A 222 -11.27 5.46 -6.36
CA GLY A 222 -10.40 6.64 -6.32
C GLY A 222 -8.90 6.32 -6.32
N ARG A 223 -8.54 5.05 -6.43
CA ARG A 223 -7.16 4.60 -6.46
C ARG A 223 -6.51 4.96 -7.79
N ARG A 224 -5.26 5.41 -7.75
CA ARG A 224 -4.54 5.85 -8.95
C ARG A 224 -3.52 4.78 -9.35
N VAL A 225 -3.40 4.57 -10.65
CA VAL A 225 -2.40 3.68 -11.24
C VAL A 225 -1.71 4.39 -12.38
N ILE A 226 -0.43 4.09 -12.57
CA ILE A 226 0.28 4.46 -13.78
C ILE A 226 0.22 3.29 -14.75
N VAL A 227 -0.16 3.61 -15.98
CA VAL A 227 -0.31 2.67 -17.09
C VAL A 227 0.73 3.03 -18.14
N GLU A 228 1.61 2.09 -18.42
CA GLU A 228 2.65 2.19 -19.44
C GLU A 228 2.31 1.19 -20.55
N CYS A 229 2.13 1.69 -21.77
CA CYS A 229 1.99 0.84 -22.95
C CYS A 229 3.37 0.45 -23.44
N VAL A 230 3.61 -0.85 -23.52
CA VAL A 230 4.88 -1.41 -23.99
C VAL A 230 4.61 -2.12 -25.31
N ALA A 231 5.33 -1.72 -26.36
CA ALA A 231 5.32 -2.44 -27.62
C ALA A 231 6.26 -3.65 -27.50
N GLY A 232 5.74 -4.85 -27.76
CA GLY A 232 6.49 -6.09 -27.79
C GLY A 232 6.37 -6.81 -29.14
N PRO A 233 7.17 -7.87 -29.36
CA PRO A 233 7.08 -8.70 -30.57
C PRO A 233 5.72 -9.36 -30.74
N ASP A 234 5.01 -9.61 -29.63
CA ASP A 234 3.66 -10.21 -29.61
C ASP A 234 2.53 -9.16 -29.67
N GLY A 235 2.85 -7.88 -29.89
CA GLY A 235 1.90 -6.77 -29.88
C GLY A 235 2.01 -5.86 -28.65
N GLU A 236 0.97 -5.04 -28.43
CA GLU A 236 0.90 -4.10 -27.30
C GLU A 236 0.60 -4.82 -25.98
N ALA A 237 1.26 -4.40 -24.91
CA ALA A 237 0.98 -4.83 -23.55
C ALA A 237 0.76 -3.62 -22.64
N LEU A 238 -0.16 -3.74 -21.68
CA LEU A 238 -0.32 -2.77 -20.61
C LEU A 238 0.48 -3.22 -19.40
N TRP A 239 1.38 -2.34 -18.95
CA TRP A 239 2.13 -2.48 -17.72
C TRP A 239 1.60 -1.48 -16.71
N LEU A 240 0.96 -1.99 -15.65
CA LEU A 240 0.35 -1.16 -14.63
C LEU A 240 1.11 -1.28 -13.31
N ARG A 241 1.16 -0.17 -12.59
CA ARG A 241 1.70 -0.09 -11.23
C ARG A 241 0.91 0.94 -10.40
N PRO A 242 0.89 0.81 -9.07
CA PRO A 242 0.29 1.83 -8.22
C PRO A 242 0.87 3.21 -8.45
N ALA A 243 0.03 4.21 -8.24
CA ALA A 243 0.44 5.60 -8.16
C ALA A 243 -0.12 6.21 -6.88
N ASP A 244 0.56 7.24 -6.39
CA ASP A 244 0.12 8.03 -5.24
C ASP A 244 -0.17 7.20 -3.96
N LEU A 245 0.58 6.12 -3.74
CA LEU A 245 0.50 5.37 -2.49
C LEU A 245 0.98 6.26 -1.32
N PRO A 246 0.40 6.10 -0.12
CA PRO A 246 0.98 6.73 1.06
C PRO A 246 2.37 6.14 1.32
N PRO A 247 3.39 6.97 1.61
CA PRO A 247 4.72 6.48 1.95
C PRO A 247 4.69 5.65 3.24
N PRO A 248 5.58 4.66 3.39
CA PRO A 248 5.70 3.94 4.65
C PRO A 248 6.06 4.91 5.78
N PRO A 249 5.40 4.88 6.95
CA PRO A 249 5.79 5.75 8.05
C PRO A 249 7.16 5.33 8.62
N ALA A 250 8.00 6.29 9.01
CA ALA A 250 9.34 6.02 9.56
C ALA A 250 9.37 5.11 10.79
N ARG A 251 8.28 5.01 11.57
CA ARG A 251 8.17 4.02 12.66
C ARG A 251 8.31 2.56 12.20
N ARG A 252 8.19 2.29 10.90
CA ARG A 252 8.44 0.96 10.32
C ARG A 252 9.92 0.69 10.09
N LEU A 253 10.77 1.72 10.07
CA LEU A 253 12.20 1.56 9.97
C LEU A 253 12.71 0.96 11.29
N VAL A 254 13.39 -0.18 11.21
CA VAL A 254 13.91 -0.89 12.38
C VAL A 254 15.43 -0.95 12.30
N ALA A 255 16.10 -0.31 13.26
CA ALA A 255 17.54 -0.34 13.44
C ALA A 255 17.87 -0.23 14.95
N ALA A 256 19.15 -0.20 15.31
CA ALA A 256 19.54 0.12 16.68
C ALA A 256 19.00 1.52 17.07
N PRO A 257 18.41 1.71 18.27
CA PRO A 257 17.75 2.95 18.65
C PRO A 257 18.62 4.20 18.54
N GLU A 258 19.89 4.10 18.93
CA GLU A 258 20.86 5.20 18.84
C GLU A 258 21.10 5.62 17.40
N GLN A 259 21.35 4.66 16.52
CA GLN A 259 21.58 4.90 15.10
C GLN A 259 20.35 5.50 14.40
N MET A 260 19.16 5.06 14.80
CA MET A 260 17.90 5.62 14.30
C MET A 260 17.72 7.06 14.79
N ALA A 261 18.02 7.34 16.06
CA ALA A 261 17.94 8.70 16.61
C ALA A 261 18.87 9.65 15.85
N ASP A 262 20.12 9.24 15.59
CA ASP A 262 21.10 10.05 14.84
C ASP A 262 20.64 10.31 13.40
N LEU A 263 20.16 9.28 12.71
CA LEU A 263 19.64 9.40 11.34
C LEU A 263 18.47 10.39 11.26
N LEU A 264 17.50 10.27 12.16
CA LEU A 264 16.29 11.10 12.20
C LEU A 264 16.55 12.51 12.73
N ALA A 265 17.59 12.70 13.56
CA ALA A 265 18.01 13.99 14.09
C ALA A 265 18.94 14.77 13.13
N MET A 266 19.44 14.14 12.06
CA MET A 266 20.39 14.75 11.15
C MET A 266 19.92 16.10 10.60
N GLU A 267 20.66 17.15 10.94
CA GLU A 267 20.39 18.51 10.47
C GLU A 267 21.19 18.90 9.24
N ARG A 268 22.40 18.37 9.13
CA ARG A 268 23.30 18.60 7.99
C ARG A 268 24.06 17.32 7.69
N GLY A 269 24.20 16.99 6.41
CA GLY A 269 24.92 15.80 5.98
C GLY A 269 24.19 15.01 4.92
N MET A 270 24.73 13.84 4.59
CA MET A 270 24.21 12.98 3.52
C MET A 270 23.69 11.66 4.04
N VAL A 271 22.63 11.17 3.42
CA VAL A 271 22.08 9.83 3.62
C VAL A 271 22.05 9.10 2.29
N LEU A 272 22.82 8.03 2.16
CA LEU A 272 22.75 7.13 1.03
C LEU A 272 21.97 5.89 1.40
N VAL A 273 20.92 5.61 0.65
CA VAL A 273 20.08 4.44 0.83
C VAL A 273 20.45 3.40 -0.21
N GLY A 274 20.76 2.19 0.25
CA GLY A 274 21.12 1.08 -0.63
C GLY A 274 20.40 -0.21 -0.30
N GLY A 275 20.66 -1.24 -1.10
CA GLY A 275 19.97 -2.53 -1.07
C GLY A 275 19.19 -2.78 -2.36
N GLU A 276 18.24 -3.70 -2.30
CA GLU A 276 17.32 -3.98 -3.41
C GLU A 276 16.59 -2.66 -3.81
N PRO A 277 16.54 -2.27 -5.10
CA PRO A 277 16.00 -0.98 -5.54
C PRO A 277 14.62 -0.64 -4.96
N GLU A 278 13.72 -1.63 -4.94
CA GLU A 278 12.36 -1.51 -4.42
C GLU A 278 12.33 -1.25 -2.91
N ARG A 279 13.22 -1.90 -2.15
CA ARG A 279 13.36 -1.70 -0.70
C ARG A 279 14.05 -0.37 -0.38
N ALA A 280 15.09 -0.03 -1.13
CA ALA A 280 15.80 1.24 -1.00
C ALA A 280 14.84 2.42 -1.24
N SER A 281 14.00 2.34 -2.27
CA SER A 281 12.92 3.30 -2.51
C SER A 281 11.99 3.40 -1.29
N ARG A 282 11.46 2.28 -0.77
CA ARG A 282 10.60 2.29 0.43
C ARG A 282 11.25 2.97 1.63
N VAL A 283 12.53 2.70 1.89
CA VAL A 283 13.29 3.31 2.99
C VAL A 283 13.46 4.80 2.75
N LEU A 284 13.85 5.21 1.54
CA LEU A 284 13.99 6.62 1.18
C LEU A 284 12.67 7.38 1.40
N HIS A 285 11.55 6.88 0.88
CA HIS A 285 10.25 7.53 1.04
C HIS A 285 9.79 7.59 2.51
N ALA A 286 10.17 6.61 3.34
CA ALA A 286 9.92 6.69 4.77
C ALA A 286 10.70 7.83 5.45
N LEU A 287 11.96 8.04 5.06
CA LEU A 287 12.79 9.16 5.53
C LEU A 287 12.28 10.52 5.03
N VAL A 288 11.78 10.59 3.78
CA VAL A 288 11.18 11.81 3.22
C VAL A 288 9.91 12.20 3.98
N ALA A 289 8.99 11.26 4.17
CA ALA A 289 7.73 11.51 4.88
C ALA A 289 7.96 12.00 6.31
N ASP A 290 8.93 11.38 6.97
CA ASP A 290 9.37 11.72 8.32
C ASP A 290 9.96 13.13 8.43
N ARG A 291 10.80 13.51 7.46
CA ARG A 291 11.39 14.83 7.41
C ARG A 291 10.36 15.92 7.09
N LEU A 292 9.46 15.69 6.13
CA LEU A 292 8.35 16.60 5.82
C LEU A 292 7.45 16.83 7.03
N ALA A 293 7.23 15.79 7.85
CA ALA A 293 6.41 15.91 9.05
C ALA A 293 7.07 16.75 10.16
N ARG A 294 8.41 16.76 10.26
CA ARG A 294 9.12 17.34 11.43
C ARG A 294 9.98 18.56 11.14
N ARG A 295 10.48 18.73 9.92
CA ARG A 295 11.44 19.77 9.58
C ARG A 295 10.80 20.80 8.66
N PRO A 296 10.75 22.08 9.06
CA PRO A 296 10.38 23.13 8.12
C PRO A 296 11.46 23.27 7.04
N GLY A 297 11.06 23.74 5.87
CA GLY A 297 11.96 23.95 4.74
C GLY A 297 11.42 23.35 3.45
N VAL A 298 12.10 23.70 2.35
CA VAL A 298 11.78 23.17 1.02
C VAL A 298 12.57 21.89 0.81
N LEU A 299 11.84 20.80 0.52
CA LEU A 299 12.39 19.52 0.11
C LEU A 299 12.16 19.36 -1.39
N LEU A 300 13.24 19.25 -2.16
CA LEU A 300 13.18 18.96 -3.59
C LEU A 300 13.45 17.49 -3.80
N LEU A 301 12.47 16.76 -4.33
CA LEU A 301 12.61 15.37 -4.71
C LEU A 301 12.73 15.29 -6.23
N ALA A 302 13.86 14.74 -6.68
CA ALA A 302 14.17 14.54 -8.08
C ALA A 302 14.17 13.05 -8.40
N GLY A 303 13.41 12.70 -9.42
CA GLY A 303 13.05 11.32 -9.67
C GLY A 303 11.62 11.05 -9.21
N GLY A 304 11.14 9.85 -9.49
CA GLY A 304 9.75 9.52 -9.29
C GLY A 304 9.22 8.71 -10.45
N ASP A 305 9.03 7.43 -10.20
CA ASP A 305 8.03 6.70 -10.96
C ASP A 305 6.61 7.20 -10.58
N GLY A 306 6.44 8.01 -9.53
CA GLY A 306 5.14 8.50 -9.06
C GLY A 306 4.38 7.47 -8.23
N ALA A 307 5.09 6.45 -7.70
CA ALA A 307 4.49 5.43 -6.86
C ALA A 307 4.00 5.97 -5.52
N TYR A 308 4.65 6.99 -4.95
CA TYR A 308 4.28 7.57 -3.66
C TYR A 308 3.81 9.01 -3.78
N ARG A 309 2.88 9.39 -2.91
CA ARG A 309 2.47 10.78 -2.69
C ARG A 309 2.66 11.14 -1.23
N HIS A 310 3.49 12.15 -0.97
CA HIS A 310 3.74 12.62 0.39
C HIS A 310 2.72 13.67 0.81
N ALA A 311 2.37 13.65 2.10
CA ALA A 311 1.60 14.72 2.72
C ALA A 311 2.57 15.80 3.22
N GLU A 312 2.26 17.06 2.93
CA GLU A 312 3.00 18.19 3.48
C GLU A 312 2.68 18.37 4.96
N GLY A 313 3.68 18.78 5.73
CA GLY A 313 3.61 18.91 7.18
C GLY A 313 4.28 20.19 7.64
N ALA A 314 5.38 20.06 8.37
CA ALA A 314 6.23 21.20 8.69
C ALA A 314 6.96 21.73 7.44
N GLY A 315 7.37 20.82 6.55
CA GLY A 315 8.05 21.13 5.29
C GLY A 315 7.13 21.02 4.08
N VAL A 316 7.60 21.57 2.95
CA VAL A 316 6.93 21.58 1.65
C VAL A 316 7.71 20.72 0.67
N LEU A 317 7.01 19.92 -0.14
CA LEU A 317 7.62 19.04 -1.13
C LEU A 317 7.44 19.60 -2.54
N VAL A 318 8.52 19.66 -3.30
CA VAL A 318 8.47 19.87 -4.75
C VAL A 318 9.07 18.66 -5.44
N GLU A 319 8.29 18.03 -6.31
CA GLU A 319 8.74 16.89 -7.13
C GLU A 319 9.07 17.37 -8.54
N VAL A 320 10.21 16.93 -9.07
CA VAL A 320 10.66 17.28 -10.42
C VAL A 320 11.21 16.05 -11.16
N ALA A 321 11.00 16.04 -12.48
CA ALA A 321 11.69 15.11 -13.35
C ALA A 321 13.22 15.37 -13.30
N ALA A 322 14.02 14.34 -13.54
CA ALA A 322 15.48 14.43 -13.44
C ALA A 322 16.04 15.55 -14.35
N GLU A 323 15.48 15.73 -15.55
CA GLU A 323 15.91 16.74 -16.52
C GLU A 323 15.66 18.17 -16.03
N GLY A 324 14.67 18.37 -15.15
CA GLY A 324 14.32 19.66 -14.56
C GLY A 324 15.11 20.00 -13.30
N LEU A 325 15.92 19.07 -12.78
CA LEU A 325 16.56 19.19 -11.48
C LEU A 325 17.43 20.44 -11.34
N ALA A 326 18.32 20.69 -12.31
CA ALA A 326 19.24 21.83 -12.24
C ALA A 326 18.49 23.19 -12.20
N ALA A 327 17.40 23.31 -12.97
CA ALA A 327 16.57 24.51 -12.97
C ALA A 327 15.82 24.68 -11.65
N ALA A 328 15.26 23.59 -11.12
CA ALA A 328 14.55 23.59 -9.84
C ALA A 328 15.47 23.94 -8.67
N CYS A 329 16.68 23.36 -8.61
CA CYS A 329 17.69 23.71 -7.60
C CYS A 329 18.01 25.21 -7.62
N ALA A 330 18.19 25.79 -8.82
CA ALA A 330 18.55 27.21 -8.95
C ALA A 330 17.43 28.17 -8.50
N GLY A 331 16.16 27.80 -8.74
CA GLY A 331 15.01 28.64 -8.39
C GLY A 331 14.52 28.45 -6.95
N LEU A 332 14.52 27.22 -6.44
CA LEU A 332 13.94 26.87 -5.15
C LEU A 332 14.94 26.95 -3.99
N GLN A 333 16.24 26.76 -4.26
CA GLN A 333 17.30 26.66 -3.25
C GLN A 333 16.90 25.74 -2.08
N PRO A 334 16.68 24.44 -2.35
CA PRO A 334 16.12 23.53 -1.35
C PRO A 334 17.06 23.30 -0.17
N GLU A 335 16.49 23.19 1.03
CA GLU A 335 17.24 22.80 2.24
C GLU A 335 17.51 21.29 2.28
N THR A 336 16.62 20.51 1.66
CA THR A 336 16.78 19.06 1.50
C THR A 336 16.63 18.68 0.05
N LEU A 337 17.62 17.98 -0.50
CA LEU A 337 17.60 17.42 -1.85
C LEU A 337 17.49 15.90 -1.76
N VAL A 338 16.57 15.32 -2.52
CA VAL A 338 16.33 13.88 -2.58
C VAL A 338 16.47 13.41 -4.01
N LEU A 339 17.29 12.39 -4.24
CA LEU A 339 17.56 11.82 -5.55
C LEU A 339 17.15 10.34 -5.55
N GLU A 340 16.00 10.03 -6.15
CA GLU A 340 15.52 8.64 -6.23
C GLU A 340 16.28 7.80 -7.25
N HIS A 341 16.84 8.43 -8.28
CA HIS A 341 17.59 7.73 -9.31
C HIS A 341 19.08 7.70 -8.94
N PRO A 342 19.80 6.57 -9.13
CA PRO A 342 21.22 6.42 -8.83
C PRO A 342 22.13 7.37 -9.63
N ALA A 343 21.64 7.89 -10.76
CA ALA A 343 22.36 8.84 -11.58
C ALA A 343 21.69 10.22 -11.45
N ALA A 344 22.38 11.17 -10.85
CA ALA A 344 21.98 12.57 -10.94
C ALA A 344 22.54 13.16 -12.26
N PRO A 345 21.74 13.92 -13.03
CA PRO A 345 22.24 14.59 -14.23
C PRO A 345 23.42 15.51 -13.88
N PRO A 346 24.44 15.63 -14.74
CA PRO A 346 25.55 16.55 -14.51
C PRO A 346 25.09 18.00 -14.36
N GLY A 347 25.66 18.73 -13.40
CA GLY A 347 25.33 20.12 -13.08
C GLY A 347 24.16 20.28 -12.11
N SER A 348 23.59 19.18 -11.61
CA SER A 348 22.52 19.20 -10.63
C SER A 348 22.96 19.79 -9.28
N LEU A 349 24.26 19.68 -8.96
CA LEU A 349 24.82 20.21 -7.72
C LEU A 349 25.46 21.61 -7.89
N ALA A 350 25.32 22.24 -9.06
CA ALA A 350 26.01 23.50 -9.39
C ALA A 350 25.55 24.71 -8.55
N ARG A 351 24.32 24.69 -7.99
CA ARG A 351 23.71 25.82 -7.26
C ARG A 351 22.95 25.41 -5.99
N LEU A 352 23.63 24.69 -5.10
CA LEU A 352 23.06 24.23 -3.83
C LEU A 352 23.42 25.12 -2.64
N ALA A 353 23.30 26.44 -2.82
CA ALA A 353 23.43 27.36 -1.69
C ALA A 353 22.28 27.07 -0.71
N GLY A 354 22.60 26.80 0.56
CA GLY A 354 21.61 26.49 1.59
C GLY A 354 21.23 25.01 1.74
N LEU A 355 21.77 24.11 0.91
CA LEU A 355 21.51 22.68 1.08
C LEU A 355 22.07 22.18 2.42
N ARG A 356 21.17 21.65 3.26
CA ARG A 356 21.52 21.07 4.55
C ARG A 356 21.61 19.55 4.46
N VAL A 357 20.65 18.89 3.82
CA VAL A 357 20.64 17.41 3.73
C VAL A 357 20.47 16.93 2.30
N LEU A 358 21.31 15.96 1.92
CA LEU A 358 21.21 15.24 0.65
C LEU A 358 20.82 13.79 0.94
N MET A 359 19.74 13.31 0.35
CA MET A 359 19.38 11.89 0.37
C MET A 359 19.43 11.35 -1.04
N ALA A 360 20.03 10.17 -1.25
CA ALA A 360 20.03 9.55 -2.56
C ALA A 360 19.99 8.03 -2.49
N ILE A 361 19.48 7.39 -3.54
CA ILE A 361 19.59 5.94 -3.73
C ILE A 361 20.90 5.62 -4.44
N ALA A 362 21.62 4.61 -3.94
CA ALA A 362 22.80 4.06 -4.59
C ALA A 362 22.60 2.56 -4.87
N HIS A 363 22.90 2.16 -6.11
CA HIS A 363 22.83 0.76 -6.53
C HIS A 363 24.24 0.15 -6.56
N ALA A 364 24.66 -0.49 -5.48
CA ALA A 364 25.82 -1.37 -5.42
C ALA A 364 25.96 -1.97 -4.01
N GLY A 365 26.74 -3.06 -3.91
CA GLY A 365 26.90 -3.90 -2.72
C GLY A 365 27.32 -3.18 -1.43
N GLU A 366 28.62 -3.19 -1.12
CA GLU A 366 29.12 -2.60 0.13
C GLU A 366 29.06 -1.06 0.13
N ALA A 367 28.91 -0.47 1.31
CA ALA A 367 28.57 0.95 1.49
C ALA A 367 29.56 1.92 0.83
N GLU A 368 30.86 1.71 1.02
CA GLU A 368 31.92 2.56 0.46
C GLU A 368 31.99 2.46 -1.07
N ALA A 369 31.88 1.24 -1.61
CA ALA A 369 31.86 1.02 -3.04
C ALA A 369 30.63 1.64 -3.71
N ALA A 370 29.46 1.57 -3.04
CA ALA A 370 28.24 2.18 -3.51
C ALA A 370 28.32 3.71 -3.52
N PHE A 371 28.95 4.30 -2.50
CA PHE A 371 29.20 5.74 -2.48
C PHE A 371 30.09 6.18 -3.64
N GLU A 372 31.23 5.51 -3.87
CA GLU A 372 32.14 5.88 -4.96
C GLU A 372 31.50 5.71 -6.34
N ALA A 373 30.74 4.63 -6.55
CA ALA A 373 30.02 4.42 -7.80
C ALA A 373 28.97 5.51 -8.05
N TRP A 374 28.20 5.86 -7.03
CA TRP A 374 27.20 6.93 -7.10
C TRP A 374 27.86 8.29 -7.35
N ARG A 375 28.94 8.60 -6.63
CA ARG A 375 29.73 9.83 -6.78
C ARG A 375 30.34 9.96 -8.17
N ALA A 376 30.85 8.88 -8.74
CA ALA A 376 31.38 8.86 -10.10
C ALA A 376 30.33 9.22 -11.17
N GLY A 377 29.04 8.96 -10.89
CA GLY A 377 27.92 9.29 -11.77
C GLY A 377 27.59 10.78 -11.88
N LEU A 378 28.00 11.62 -10.93
CA LEU A 378 27.66 13.04 -10.88
C LEU A 378 28.44 13.90 -11.90
N GLY A 379 29.52 13.39 -12.45
CA GLY A 379 30.50 14.17 -13.21
C GLY A 379 31.50 14.89 -12.31
N ARG A 380 32.64 15.32 -12.88
CA ARG A 380 33.81 15.80 -12.10
C ARG A 380 33.50 17.02 -11.23
N ASP A 381 32.80 18.01 -11.77
CA ASP A 381 32.56 19.28 -11.08
C ASP A 381 31.58 19.12 -9.91
N ASP A 382 30.51 18.35 -10.11
CA ASP A 382 29.53 18.06 -9.07
C ASP A 382 30.11 17.13 -7.99
N ALA A 383 30.93 16.15 -8.36
CA ALA A 383 31.67 15.33 -7.40
C ALA A 383 32.61 16.17 -6.52
N ALA A 384 33.36 17.12 -7.11
CA ALA A 384 34.23 18.01 -6.34
C ALA A 384 33.45 18.93 -5.39
N ARG A 385 32.28 19.44 -5.82
CA ARG A 385 31.38 20.23 -4.97
C ARG A 385 30.80 19.42 -3.82
N LEU A 386 30.39 18.18 -4.11
CA LEU A 386 29.90 17.25 -3.11
C LEU A 386 30.98 16.98 -2.05
N ASP A 387 32.21 16.68 -2.47
CA ASP A 387 33.32 16.41 -1.55
C ASP A 387 33.57 17.60 -0.62
N ALA A 388 33.62 18.82 -1.18
CA ALA A 388 33.78 20.04 -0.40
C ALA A 388 32.60 20.30 0.55
N TRP A 389 31.37 19.96 0.15
CA TRP A 389 30.18 20.13 0.99
C TRP A 389 30.12 19.11 2.13
N LEU A 390 30.64 17.90 1.90
CA LEU A 390 30.75 16.82 2.88
C LEU A 390 31.90 17.02 3.87
N GLU A 391 32.84 17.92 3.59
CA GLU A 391 33.95 18.22 4.51
C GLU A 391 33.41 18.73 5.86
N GLY A 392 33.60 17.93 6.91
CA GLY A 392 33.09 18.21 8.26
C GLY A 392 31.59 17.94 8.47
N ALA A 393 30.90 17.32 7.50
CA ALA A 393 29.51 16.89 7.63
C ALA A 393 29.40 15.35 7.71
N PRO A 394 28.45 14.80 8.49
CA PRO A 394 28.25 13.36 8.55
C PRO A 394 27.69 12.82 7.23
N ALA A 395 28.17 11.66 6.82
CA ALA A 395 27.58 10.88 5.75
C ALA A 395 27.20 9.50 6.29
N LEU A 396 25.95 9.11 6.11
CA LEU A 396 25.41 7.84 6.57
C LEU A 396 25.01 6.96 5.39
N TRP A 397 25.30 5.68 5.52
CA TRP A 397 24.75 4.61 4.71
C TRP A 397 23.58 3.97 5.45
N VAL A 398 22.46 3.80 4.75
CA VAL A 398 21.25 3.11 5.23
C VAL A 398 20.99 1.93 4.28
N GLY A 399 21.49 0.75 4.66
CA GLY A 399 21.29 -0.47 3.89
C GLY A 399 19.96 -1.12 4.22
N ALA A 400 19.05 -1.20 3.25
CA ALA A 400 17.79 -1.91 3.38
C ALA A 400 18.04 -3.42 3.40
N LEU A 401 17.65 -4.07 4.50
CA LEU A 401 17.90 -5.50 4.70
C LEU A 401 16.77 -6.37 4.13
N ALA A 402 17.13 -7.58 3.72
CA ALA A 402 16.15 -8.59 3.36
C ALA A 402 15.37 -9.04 4.60
N THR A 403 14.10 -9.38 4.41
CA THR A 403 13.22 -9.92 5.46
C THR A 403 12.49 -11.12 4.93
N GLU A 404 12.48 -12.19 5.72
CA GLU A 404 11.62 -13.35 5.49
C GLU A 404 10.23 -13.16 6.12
N ALA A 405 10.11 -12.26 7.11
CA ALA A 405 8.87 -11.99 7.81
C ALA A 405 7.86 -11.21 6.93
N GLU A 406 6.58 -11.62 6.99
CA GLU A 406 5.44 -10.93 6.36
C GLU A 406 5.10 -9.58 7.01
N ASP A 407 5.78 -9.23 8.11
CA ASP A 407 5.56 -7.97 8.83
C ASP A 407 5.92 -6.75 7.98
N ASP A 408 5.14 -5.68 8.12
CA ASP A 408 5.32 -4.42 7.39
C ASP A 408 6.51 -3.58 7.92
N THR A 409 7.45 -4.22 8.61
CA THR A 409 8.70 -3.61 9.08
C THR A 409 9.71 -3.47 7.94
N LEU A 410 10.61 -2.50 8.10
CA LEU A 410 11.68 -2.16 7.18
C LEU A 410 13.01 -2.16 7.97
N PRO A 411 13.64 -3.32 8.16
CA PRO A 411 14.92 -3.36 8.85
C PRO A 411 16.00 -2.70 8.00
N VAL A 412 16.79 -1.85 8.65
CA VAL A 412 17.87 -1.11 8.01
C VAL A 412 19.14 -1.20 8.86
N ALA A 413 20.27 -1.31 8.19
CA ALA A 413 21.59 -1.17 8.80
C ALA A 413 22.10 0.25 8.55
N VAL A 414 22.31 1.01 9.62
CA VAL A 414 22.85 2.37 9.54
C VAL A 414 24.35 2.34 9.87
N ARG A 415 25.18 2.97 9.04
CA ARG A 415 26.64 3.05 9.22
C ARG A 415 27.17 4.41 8.79
N SER A 416 28.22 4.91 9.43
CA SER A 416 28.92 6.12 8.96
C SER A 416 29.82 5.78 7.77
N LEU A 417 29.73 6.57 6.70
CA LEU A 417 30.59 6.49 5.53
C LEU A 417 31.90 7.22 5.83
N ARG A 418 33.03 6.56 5.57
CA ARG A 418 34.35 7.21 5.63
C ARG A 418 34.61 7.89 4.29
N ILE A 419 34.52 9.22 4.30
CA ILE A 419 34.85 10.05 3.14
C ILE A 419 36.27 10.55 3.35
N GLY A 420 37.18 10.18 2.44
CA GLY A 420 38.56 10.62 2.45
C GLY A 420 39.09 10.71 1.03
N PRO A 421 40.18 11.47 0.78
CA PRO A 421 40.82 11.47 -0.53
C PRO A 421 41.17 10.03 -0.87
N ALA A 422 40.77 9.60 -2.06
CA ALA A 422 40.92 8.26 -2.59
C ALA A 422 42.11 7.53 -1.94
N ALA A 423 41.83 6.42 -1.26
CA ALA A 423 42.85 5.43 -0.94
C ALA A 423 43.34 4.82 -2.26
N GLY A 424 44.18 5.58 -2.98
CA GLY A 424 44.97 5.14 -4.10
C GLY A 424 46.39 4.85 -3.63
N ARG A 425 46.91 3.70 -4.08
CA ARG A 425 48.26 3.14 -3.89
C ARG A 425 48.51 2.38 -2.60
N VAL A 426 48.40 1.06 -2.73
CA VAL A 426 49.42 0.16 -2.19
C VAL A 426 50.61 0.21 -3.17
N ASP A 427 51.62 1.01 -2.87
CA ASP A 427 53.01 0.93 -3.34
C ASP A 427 53.80 1.30 -2.05
N GLU A 428 54.79 0.59 -1.48
CA GLU A 428 55.65 -0.52 -1.89
C GLU A 428 56.39 -1.03 -0.61
N GLU A 429 57.21 -2.07 -0.73
CA GLU A 429 58.19 -2.60 0.25
C GLU A 429 57.71 -3.46 1.42
N ALA A 430 57.52 -4.75 1.12
CA ALA A 430 58.03 -5.81 2.01
C ALA A 430 58.56 -6.99 1.17
N GLY A 431 59.83 -6.88 0.76
CA GLY A 431 60.81 -7.96 0.53
C GLY A 431 60.48 -9.10 -0.46
N PRO A 432 61.41 -9.47 -1.38
CA PRO A 432 61.26 -10.71 -2.13
C PRO A 432 61.28 -11.92 -1.17
N PRO A 433 60.46 -12.97 -1.40
CA PRO A 433 60.45 -14.14 -0.54
C PRO A 433 61.79 -14.89 -0.62
N PRO A 434 62.31 -15.47 0.48
CA PRO A 434 63.53 -16.26 0.43
C PRO A 434 63.33 -17.53 -0.40
N SER A 435 64.28 -17.72 -1.33
CA SER A 435 64.49 -18.93 -2.12
C SER A 435 64.52 -20.18 -1.24
N ALA A 436 63.52 -21.05 -1.37
CA ALA A 436 63.56 -22.40 -0.85
C ALA A 436 64.10 -23.33 -1.94
N ALA A 437 65.39 -23.67 -1.84
CA ALA A 437 66.00 -24.76 -2.57
C ALA A 437 65.32 -26.10 -2.19
N PRO A 438 65.08 -27.02 -3.15
CA PRO A 438 64.57 -28.35 -2.84
C PRO A 438 65.68 -29.23 -2.22
N PRO A 439 65.34 -30.18 -1.33
CA PRO A 439 66.32 -31.10 -0.78
C PRO A 439 66.72 -32.14 -1.84
N ALA A 440 68.02 -32.31 -2.02
CA ALA A 440 68.59 -33.49 -2.64
C ALA A 440 68.49 -34.67 -1.67
N LEU A 441 67.76 -35.73 -2.04
CA LEU A 441 68.22 -37.13 -2.06
C LEU A 441 67.07 -38.10 -2.35
N ALA A 442 67.26 -38.98 -3.34
CA ALA A 442 67.21 -40.45 -3.24
C ALA A 442 66.57 -41.13 -4.46
N ALA A 443 67.31 -42.13 -4.96
CA ALA A 443 67.06 -43.09 -6.05
C ALA A 443 67.41 -42.62 -7.47
#